data_AF-A0A0C2W6A2-F1
#
_entry.id   AF-A0A0C2W6A2-F1
#
_cell.length_a   1.000
_cell.length_b   1.000
_cell.length_c   1.000
_cell.angle_alpha   90.00
_cell.angle_beta   90.00
_cell.angle_gamma   90.00
#
_symmetry.space_group_name_H-M   'P 1'
#
loop_
_entity.id
_entity.type
_entity.pdbx_description
1 polymer ?
#
loop_
_entity_poly.entity_id
_entity_poly.type
_entity_poly.pdbx_seq_one_letter_code
_entity_poly.pdbx_strand_id
1 'polypeptide(L)'
;MNKVIFGIFLVFFKTNISFLDIGIDYSFTNLIGYILIFFGMKKLERRCEVITKAYPAVIFMILHSIIIFLLNMTGNSPLEIPIDSYTVVLAAAGLIFVVGGMFMIFVVISQLLIVLENEAGEHFYVKRLNVVCAAMMTVFALAGFSYFLFQMTPGVAQFWMGILLLLKVAFIVSFYNEMIRHRERVAEQ
;
A
#
# COMPACT_ATOMS: atom_id res chain seq x y z
N MET A 1 17.52 1.22 -1.48
CA MET A 1 16.97 0.68 -0.20
C MET A 1 16.38 1.74 0.72
N ASN A 2 17.12 2.69 1.31
CA ASN A 2 16.52 3.68 2.24
C ASN A 2 15.32 4.47 1.64
N LYS A 3 15.36 4.74 0.33
CA LYS A 3 14.24 5.36 -0.41
C LYS A 3 12.98 4.45 -0.47
N VAL A 4 13.16 3.13 -0.59
CA VAL A 4 12.03 2.17 -0.60
C VAL A 4 11.35 2.14 0.77
N ILE A 5 12.12 2.03 1.85
CA ILE A 5 11.57 2.05 3.22
C ILE A 5 10.84 3.36 3.48
N PHE A 6 11.48 4.49 3.16
CA PHE A 6 10.86 5.79 3.39
C PHE A 6 9.60 5.97 2.53
N GLY A 7 9.61 5.44 1.30
CA GLY A 7 8.43 5.41 0.44
C GLY A 7 7.30 4.54 1.00
N ILE A 8 7.58 3.31 1.43
CA ILE A 8 6.59 2.43 2.09
C ILE A 8 6.06 3.10 3.36
N PHE A 9 6.94 3.69 4.16
CA PHE A 9 6.55 4.43 5.35
C PHE A 9 5.57 5.54 4.99
N LEU A 10 5.88 6.40 4.01
CA LEU A 10 4.98 7.47 3.59
C LEU A 10 3.62 6.97 3.08
N VAL A 11 3.60 5.89 2.29
CA VAL A 11 2.34 5.29 1.82
C VAL A 11 1.53 4.68 2.97
N PHE A 12 2.20 4.17 4.00
CA PHE A 12 1.55 3.57 5.17
C PHE A 12 1.29 4.54 6.32
N PHE A 13 1.89 5.73 6.30
CA PHE A 13 1.78 6.75 7.35
C PHE A 13 0.38 7.38 7.43
N LYS A 14 -0.56 6.93 6.61
CA LYS A 14 -1.98 7.20 6.84
C LYS A 14 -2.43 6.57 8.15
N THR A 15 -2.54 7.40 9.19
CA THR A 15 -3.08 7.05 10.51
C THR A 15 -4.62 7.03 10.54
N ASN A 16 -5.27 7.30 9.41
CA ASN A 16 -6.71 7.41 9.36
C ASN A 16 -7.38 6.03 9.49
N ILE A 17 -8.27 5.92 10.48
CA ILE A 17 -9.05 4.71 10.80
C ILE A 17 -10.27 4.59 9.87
N SER A 18 -10.63 5.67 9.17
CA SER A 18 -11.66 5.63 8.13
C SER A 18 -11.17 4.85 6.90
N PHE A 19 -11.98 3.89 6.47
CA PHE A 19 -11.65 2.99 5.36
C PHE A 19 -11.47 3.74 4.03
N LEU A 20 -12.40 4.65 3.69
CA LEU A 20 -12.42 5.38 2.40
C LEU A 20 -11.96 6.85 2.48
N ASP A 21 -11.28 7.28 3.55
CA ASP A 21 -10.87 8.68 3.64
C ASP A 21 -9.66 8.99 2.73
N ILE A 22 -9.91 9.49 1.52
CA ILE A 22 -8.88 9.75 0.50
C ILE A 22 -8.82 11.24 0.23
N GLY A 23 -8.40 12.00 1.24
CA GLY A 23 -8.15 13.44 1.13
C GLY A 23 -6.97 13.78 0.20
N ILE A 24 -6.87 15.07 -0.12
CA ILE A 24 -5.81 15.66 -0.96
C ILE A 24 -4.42 15.40 -0.36
N ASP A 25 -4.32 15.54 0.96
CA ASP A 25 -3.12 15.27 1.75
C ASP A 25 -2.66 13.82 1.61
N TYR A 26 -3.59 12.86 1.71
CA TYR A 26 -3.32 11.44 1.52
C TYR A 26 -2.86 11.10 0.10
N SER A 27 -3.50 11.67 -0.92
CA SER A 27 -3.08 11.45 -2.33
C SER A 27 -1.69 12.02 -2.60
N PHE A 28 -1.37 13.17 -2.01
CA PHE A 28 -0.07 13.81 -2.16
C PHE A 28 1.06 13.04 -1.47
N THR A 29 0.85 12.58 -0.22
CA THR A 29 1.85 11.75 0.48
C THR A 29 2.06 10.41 -0.22
N ASN A 30 0.99 9.79 -0.72
CA ASN A 30 1.09 8.57 -1.53
C ASN A 30 1.88 8.79 -2.81
N LEU A 31 1.63 9.88 -3.55
CA LEU A 31 2.38 10.20 -4.76
C LEU A 31 3.89 10.28 -4.50
N ILE A 32 4.29 11.02 -3.46
CA ILE A 32 5.70 11.11 -3.05
C ILE A 32 6.23 9.73 -2.65
N GLY A 33 5.45 8.97 -1.89
CA GLY A 33 5.80 7.63 -1.45
C GLY A 33 6.06 6.67 -2.61
N TYR A 34 5.18 6.61 -3.60
CA TYR A 34 5.34 5.76 -4.79
C TYR A 34 6.51 6.20 -5.68
N ILE A 35 6.75 7.50 -5.83
CA ILE A 35 7.94 8.02 -6.53
C ILE A 35 9.23 7.54 -5.84
N LEU A 36 9.27 7.58 -4.51
CA LEU A 36 10.41 7.10 -3.73
C LEU A 36 10.60 5.58 -3.84
N ILE A 37 9.51 4.81 -3.83
CA ILE A 37 9.54 3.36 -4.09
C ILE A 37 10.12 3.10 -5.48
N PHE A 38 9.63 3.79 -6.51
CA PHE A 38 10.12 3.64 -7.89
C PHE A 38 11.63 3.87 -8.01
N PHE A 39 12.13 5.01 -7.52
CA PHE A 39 13.57 5.29 -7.52
C PHE A 39 14.36 4.32 -6.64
N GLY A 40 13.76 3.85 -5.55
CA GLY A 40 14.35 2.86 -4.67
C GLY A 40 14.51 1.50 -5.36
N MET A 41 13.51 1.07 -6.13
CA MET A 41 13.53 -0.14 -6.94
C MET A 41 14.51 -0.04 -8.11
N LYS A 42 14.59 1.10 -8.80
CA LYS A 42 15.58 1.33 -9.86
C LYS A 42 17.03 1.18 -9.38
N LYS A 43 17.30 1.46 -8.10
CA LYS A 43 18.62 1.19 -7.51
C LYS A 43 18.85 -0.30 -7.24
N LEU A 44 17.80 -1.05 -6.93
CA LEU A 44 17.84 -2.49 -6.64
C LEU A 44 17.87 -3.35 -7.92
N GLU A 45 17.35 -2.84 -9.03
CA GLU A 45 17.36 -3.51 -10.35
C GLU A 45 18.75 -3.93 -10.80
N ARG A 46 19.78 -3.15 -10.46
CA ARG A 46 21.18 -3.49 -10.75
C ARG A 46 21.65 -4.78 -10.06
N ARG A 47 20.92 -5.26 -9.06
CA ARG A 47 21.26 -6.43 -8.23
C ARG A 47 20.25 -7.57 -8.38
N CYS A 48 18.99 -7.28 -8.68
CA CYS A 48 17.93 -8.27 -8.81
C CYS A 48 16.99 -7.95 -9.97
N GLU A 49 17.05 -8.77 -11.03
CA GLU A 49 16.24 -8.59 -12.25
C GLU A 49 14.74 -8.83 -12.00
N VAL A 50 14.39 -9.62 -10.98
CA VAL A 50 13.00 -9.93 -10.59
C VAL A 50 12.21 -8.67 -10.20
N ILE A 51 12.89 -7.61 -9.76
CA ILE A 51 12.24 -6.35 -9.34
C ILE A 51 11.51 -5.64 -10.48
N THR A 52 11.90 -5.91 -11.73
CA THR A 52 11.26 -5.34 -12.93
C THR A 52 9.78 -5.68 -13.01
N LYS A 53 9.36 -6.84 -12.47
CA LYS A 53 7.96 -7.27 -12.40
C LYS A 53 7.07 -6.35 -11.56
N ALA A 54 7.64 -5.60 -10.63
CA ALA A 54 6.89 -4.67 -9.78
C ALA A 54 6.79 -3.25 -10.36
N TYR A 55 7.55 -2.91 -11.42
CA TYR A 55 7.45 -1.58 -12.03
C TYR A 55 6.07 -1.24 -12.58
N PRO A 56 5.36 -2.12 -13.31
CA PRO A 56 4.04 -1.80 -13.80
C PRO A 56 3.08 -1.42 -12.67
N ALA A 57 3.14 -2.15 -11.54
CA ALA A 57 2.32 -1.87 -10.37
C ALA A 57 2.65 -0.51 -9.75
N VAL A 58 3.93 -0.17 -9.58
CA VAL A 58 4.32 1.13 -9.00
C VAL A 58 4.01 2.30 -9.93
N ILE A 59 4.23 2.15 -11.24
CA ILE A 59 3.87 3.18 -12.24
C ILE A 59 2.36 3.40 -12.24
N PHE A 60 1.57 2.32 -12.22
CA PHE A 60 0.13 2.41 -12.07
C PHE A 60 -0.25 3.18 -10.81
N MET A 61 0.39 2.91 -9.67
CA MET A 61 0.11 3.62 -8.42
C MET A 61 0.47 5.11 -8.44
N ILE A 62 1.54 5.49 -9.16
CA ILE A 62 1.88 6.90 -9.38
C ILE A 62 0.76 7.58 -10.19
N LEU A 63 0.35 6.97 -11.32
CA LEU A 63 -0.72 7.51 -12.16
C LEU A 63 -2.05 7.56 -11.42
N HIS A 64 -2.40 6.50 -10.70
CA HIS A 64 -3.57 6.43 -9.83
C HIS A 64 -3.59 7.58 -8.82
N SER A 65 -2.46 7.79 -8.12
CA SER A 65 -2.33 8.88 -7.14
C SER A 65 -2.48 10.26 -7.79
N ILE A 66 -1.93 10.48 -8.99
CA ILE A 66 -2.09 11.73 -9.75
C ILE A 66 -3.56 11.96 -10.13
N ILE A 67 -4.23 10.93 -10.68
CA ILE A 67 -5.63 11.01 -11.10
C ILE A 67 -6.51 11.35 -9.91
N ILE A 68 -6.39 10.61 -8.80
CA ILE A 68 -7.17 10.86 -7.59
C ILE A 68 -6.88 12.24 -7.01
N PHE A 69 -5.62 12.66 -7.00
CA PHE A 69 -5.23 14.00 -6.53
C PHE A 69 -5.92 15.10 -7.36
N LEU A 70 -5.89 15.00 -8.69
CA LEU A 70 -6.55 15.97 -9.58
C LEU A 70 -8.08 15.96 -9.41
N LEU A 71 -8.69 14.79 -9.26
CA LEU A 71 -10.13 14.66 -9.03
C LEU A 71 -10.54 15.28 -7.69
N ASN A 72 -9.77 15.04 -6.62
CA ASN A 72 -10.00 15.64 -5.31
C ASN A 72 -9.81 17.17 -5.35
N MET A 73 -8.78 17.68 -6.03
CA MET A 73 -8.56 19.13 -6.16
C MET A 73 -9.67 19.85 -6.93
N THR A 74 -10.32 19.16 -7.86
CA THR A 74 -11.41 19.73 -8.68
C THR A 74 -12.80 19.52 -8.08
N GLY A 75 -12.91 18.91 -6.89
CA GLY A 75 -14.18 18.60 -6.25
C GLY A 75 -14.99 17.49 -6.95
N ASN A 76 -14.34 16.71 -7.82
CA ASN A 76 -14.94 15.58 -8.52
C ASN A 76 -14.45 14.25 -7.91
N SER A 77 -14.30 14.20 -6.59
CA SER A 77 -13.82 13.00 -5.91
C SER A 77 -14.73 11.81 -6.29
N PRO A 78 -14.17 10.66 -6.71
CA PRO A 78 -14.96 9.47 -7.04
C PRO A 78 -15.88 9.00 -5.90
N LEU A 79 -15.58 9.41 -4.67
CA LEU A 79 -16.33 9.07 -3.45
C LEU A 79 -17.44 10.09 -3.12
N GLU A 80 -17.44 11.25 -3.78
CA GLU A 80 -18.41 12.33 -3.57
C GLU A 80 -19.45 12.40 -4.69
N ILE A 81 -19.32 11.56 -5.73
CA ILE A 81 -20.30 11.48 -6.81
C ILE A 81 -21.65 11.01 -6.23
N PRO A 82 -22.73 11.81 -6.35
CA PRO A 82 -24.03 11.41 -5.85
C PRO A 82 -24.48 10.13 -6.55
N ILE A 83 -25.05 9.18 -5.82
CA ILE A 83 -25.52 7.93 -6.40
C ILE A 83 -26.95 8.15 -6.90
N ASP A 84 -27.08 8.58 -8.15
CA ASP A 84 -28.36 8.64 -8.87
C ASP A 84 -28.40 7.63 -10.04
N SER A 85 -29.55 7.54 -10.70
CA SER A 85 -29.78 6.58 -11.79
C SER A 85 -28.82 6.74 -12.98
N TYR A 86 -28.24 7.92 -13.19
CA TYR A 86 -27.36 8.21 -14.33
C TYR A 86 -25.87 8.06 -14.00
N THR A 87 -25.52 8.25 -12.73
CA THR A 87 -24.14 8.28 -12.25
C THR A 87 -23.74 7.01 -11.50
N VAL A 88 -24.68 6.11 -11.21
CA VAL A 88 -24.43 4.84 -10.50
C VAL A 88 -23.25 4.04 -11.06
N VAL A 89 -23.13 3.94 -12.39
CA VAL A 89 -22.05 3.19 -13.05
C VAL A 89 -20.71 3.89 -12.85
N LEU A 90 -20.71 5.22 -12.94
CA LEU A 90 -19.52 6.03 -12.75
C LEU A 90 -19.04 6.00 -11.28
N ALA A 91 -19.96 6.11 -10.33
CA ALA A 91 -19.68 5.99 -8.90
C ALA A 91 -19.14 4.60 -8.55
N ALA A 92 -19.75 3.53 -9.09
CA ALA A 92 -19.27 2.17 -8.90
C ALA A 92 -17.87 1.94 -9.50
N ALA A 93 -17.62 2.43 -10.72
CA ALA A 93 -16.31 2.36 -11.36
C ALA A 93 -15.25 3.14 -10.57
N GLY A 94 -15.60 4.34 -10.08
CA GLY A 94 -14.76 5.16 -9.23
C GLY A 94 -14.40 4.47 -7.92
N LEU A 95 -15.37 3.83 -7.27
CA LEU A 95 -15.17 3.06 -6.05
C LEU A 95 -14.24 1.86 -6.28
N ILE A 96 -14.44 1.10 -7.35
CA ILE A 96 -13.56 -0.02 -7.73
C ILE A 96 -12.14 0.49 -8.00
N PHE A 97 -12.01 1.61 -8.70
CA PHE A 97 -10.71 2.22 -8.97
C PHE A 97 -9.99 2.63 -7.69
N VAL A 98 -10.71 3.23 -6.74
CA VAL A 98 -10.21 3.60 -5.41
C VAL A 98 -9.76 2.36 -4.62
N VAL A 99 -10.65 1.39 -4.43
CA VAL A 99 -10.38 0.20 -3.61
C VAL A 99 -9.29 -0.67 -4.24
N GLY A 100 -9.29 -0.78 -5.58
CA GLY A 100 -8.24 -1.45 -6.34
C GLY A 100 -6.87 -0.80 -6.14
N GLY A 101 -6.79 0.53 -6.20
CA GLY A 101 -5.55 1.26 -5.88
C GLY A 101 -5.09 1.01 -4.44
N MET A 102 -6.00 1.04 -3.47
CA MET A 102 -5.67 0.73 -2.08
C MET A 102 -5.16 -0.71 -1.88
N PHE A 103 -5.63 -1.67 -2.69
CA PHE A 103 -5.14 -3.05 -2.64
C PHE A 103 -3.76 -3.21 -3.31
N MET A 104 -3.49 -2.46 -4.38
CA MET A 104 -2.27 -2.57 -5.18
C MET A 104 -0.97 -2.30 -4.40
N ILE A 105 -1.01 -1.54 -3.29
CA ILE A 105 0.17 -1.41 -2.41
C ILE A 105 0.63 -2.75 -1.84
N PHE A 106 -0.28 -3.66 -1.51
CA PHE A 106 0.08 -4.98 -0.97
C PHE A 106 0.73 -5.85 -2.04
N VAL A 107 0.35 -5.67 -3.30
CA VAL A 107 1.01 -6.32 -4.44
C VAL A 107 2.44 -5.80 -4.58
N VAL A 108 2.65 -4.48 -4.52
CA VAL A 108 3.98 -3.87 -4.54
C VAL A 108 4.85 -4.40 -3.40
N ILE A 109 4.31 -4.47 -2.18
CA ILE A 109 5.04 -4.98 -1.01
C ILE A 109 5.38 -6.46 -1.16
N SER A 110 4.42 -7.28 -1.59
CA SER A 110 4.65 -8.71 -1.80
C SER A 110 5.79 -8.95 -2.80
N GLN A 111 5.85 -8.17 -3.89
CA GLN A 111 6.95 -8.25 -4.84
C GLN A 111 8.30 -7.79 -4.25
N LEU A 112 8.29 -6.75 -3.41
CA LEU A 112 9.50 -6.31 -2.70
C LEU A 112 10.01 -7.37 -1.71
N LEU A 113 9.11 -8.14 -1.08
CA LEU A 113 9.49 -9.24 -0.21
C LEU A 113 10.12 -10.41 -0.98
N ILE A 114 9.61 -10.73 -2.18
CA ILE A 114 10.24 -11.73 -3.06
C ILE A 114 11.68 -11.32 -3.42
N VAL A 115 11.91 -10.03 -3.69
CA VAL A 115 13.26 -9.51 -3.96
C VAL A 115 14.15 -9.67 -2.72
N LEU A 116 13.63 -9.36 -1.53
CA LEU A 116 14.36 -9.52 -0.28
C LEU A 116 14.70 -10.98 0.01
N GLU A 117 13.80 -11.91 -0.31
CA GLU A 117 14.02 -13.36 -0.19
C GLU A 117 15.14 -13.85 -1.11
N ASN A 118 15.20 -13.33 -2.35
CA ASN A 118 16.24 -13.68 -3.30
C ASN A 118 17.63 -13.11 -2.93
N GLU A 119 17.69 -11.90 -2.36
CA GLU A 119 18.98 -11.29 -1.95
C GLU A 119 19.50 -11.84 -0.61
N ALA A 120 18.61 -12.07 0.36
CA ALA A 120 18.99 -12.52 1.70
C ALA A 120 18.99 -14.05 1.85
N GLY A 121 18.40 -14.81 0.90
CA GLY A 121 18.08 -16.22 1.06
C GLY A 121 16.81 -16.44 1.88
N GLU A 122 16.27 -17.67 1.89
CA GLU A 122 15.10 -18.06 2.69
C GLU A 122 15.40 -17.96 4.21
N HIS A 123 15.34 -16.76 4.76
CA HIS A 123 15.45 -16.52 6.18
C HIS A 123 14.07 -16.54 6.84
N PHE A 124 14.02 -17.10 8.06
CA PHE A 124 12.84 -17.13 8.92
C PHE A 124 12.13 -15.77 9.05
N TYR A 125 12.90 -14.67 9.03
CA TYR A 125 12.38 -13.32 9.12
C TYR A 125 11.64 -12.84 7.86
N VAL A 126 12.09 -13.22 6.66
CA VAL A 126 11.37 -12.93 5.41
C VAL A 126 10.05 -13.70 5.36
N LYS A 127 10.04 -14.96 5.81
CA LYS A 127 8.81 -15.75 5.98
C LYS A 127 7.83 -15.08 6.94
N ARG A 128 8.31 -14.53 8.06
CA ARG A 128 7.48 -13.76 9.00
C ARG A 128 6.90 -12.50 8.35
N LEU A 129 7.68 -11.76 7.57
CA LEU A 129 7.20 -10.58 6.83
C LEU A 129 6.12 -10.94 5.81
N ASN A 130 6.27 -12.06 5.09
CA ASN A 130 5.25 -12.58 4.17
C ASN A 130 3.95 -12.90 4.90
N VAL A 131 4.01 -13.54 6.07
CA VAL A 131 2.82 -13.82 6.90
C VAL A 131 2.15 -12.52 7.37
N VAL A 132 2.92 -11.53 7.80
CA VAL A 132 2.37 -10.22 8.19
C VAL A 132 1.73 -9.51 7.00
N CYS A 133 2.36 -9.56 5.82
CA CYS A 133 1.79 -9.02 4.58
C CYS A 133 0.46 -9.68 4.23
N ALA A 134 0.39 -11.01 4.30
CA ALA A 134 -0.84 -11.77 4.09
C ALA A 134 -1.93 -11.40 5.10
N ALA A 135 -1.58 -11.27 6.39
CA ALA A 135 -2.51 -10.82 7.41
C ALA A 135 -3.04 -9.42 7.13
N MET A 136 -2.20 -8.48 6.68
CA MET A 136 -2.64 -7.14 6.28
C MET A 136 -3.63 -7.18 5.11
N MET A 137 -3.37 -8.00 4.09
CA MET A 137 -4.28 -8.18 2.95
C MET A 137 -5.64 -8.75 3.38
N THR A 138 -5.63 -9.78 4.23
CA THR A 138 -6.86 -10.39 4.76
C THR A 138 -7.66 -9.40 5.59
N VAL A 139 -7.00 -8.67 6.51
CA VAL A 139 -7.66 -7.66 7.33
C VAL A 139 -8.22 -6.52 6.46
N PHE A 140 -7.50 -6.10 5.42
CA PHE A 140 -8.01 -5.11 4.46
C PHE A 140 -9.28 -5.60 3.75
N ALA A 141 -9.28 -6.86 3.29
CA ALA A 141 -10.47 -7.47 2.67
C ALA A 141 -11.65 -7.56 3.66
N LEU A 142 -11.39 -7.95 4.91
CA LEU A 142 -12.40 -7.97 5.98
C LEU A 142 -12.93 -6.57 6.29
N ALA A 143 -12.07 -5.55 6.31
CA ALA A 143 -12.47 -4.16 6.51
C ALA A 143 -13.41 -3.70 5.39
N GLY A 144 -13.06 -3.98 4.13
CA GLY A 144 -13.89 -3.66 2.97
C GLY A 144 -15.23 -4.39 2.98
N PHE A 145 -15.22 -5.72 3.17
CA PHE A 145 -16.44 -6.52 3.32
C PHE A 145 -17.33 -5.98 4.45
N SER A 146 -16.72 -5.63 5.59
CA SER A 146 -17.44 -5.08 6.73
C SER A 146 -18.05 -3.71 6.43
N TYR A 147 -17.30 -2.86 5.73
CA TYR A 147 -17.73 -1.52 5.35
C TYR A 147 -18.95 -1.56 4.43
N PHE A 148 -18.99 -2.47 3.46
CA PHE A 148 -20.09 -2.55 2.49
C PHE A 148 -21.31 -3.32 2.98
N LEU A 149 -21.15 -4.37 3.80
CA LEU A 149 -22.28 -5.20 4.24
C LEU A 149 -22.89 -4.78 5.57
N PHE A 150 -22.09 -4.22 6.49
CA PHE A 150 -22.57 -3.80 7.81
C PHE A 150 -22.62 -2.28 7.92
N GLN A 151 -23.12 -1.59 6.88
CA GLN A 151 -23.32 -0.13 6.91
C GLN A 151 -24.15 0.32 8.13
N MET A 152 -25.05 -0.54 8.62
CA MET A 152 -25.90 -0.31 9.80
C MET A 152 -25.19 -0.56 11.15
N THR A 153 -23.99 -1.16 11.15
CA THR A 153 -23.22 -1.43 12.38
C THR A 153 -21.98 -0.51 12.41
N PRO A 154 -22.14 0.75 12.85
CA PRO A 154 -21.03 1.68 12.93
C PRO A 154 -19.93 1.11 13.83
N GLY A 155 -18.69 1.15 13.34
CA GLY A 155 -17.49 0.76 14.11
C GLY A 155 -16.83 -0.56 13.71
N VAL A 156 -17.50 -1.48 13.01
CA VAL A 156 -16.88 -2.78 12.64
C VAL A 156 -15.74 -2.59 11.63
N ALA A 157 -15.97 -1.81 10.57
CA ALA A 157 -14.92 -1.50 9.59
C ALA A 157 -13.76 -0.71 10.23
N GLN A 158 -14.07 0.19 11.18
CA GLN A 158 -13.06 0.96 11.91
C GLN A 158 -12.21 0.06 12.82
N PHE A 159 -12.81 -0.94 13.45
CA PHE A 159 -12.09 -1.94 14.23
C PHE A 159 -11.07 -2.69 13.38
N TRP A 160 -11.47 -3.17 12.20
CA TRP A 160 -10.54 -3.81 11.26
C TRP A 160 -9.44 -2.87 10.77
N MET A 161 -9.77 -1.60 10.52
CA MET A 161 -8.78 -0.58 10.17
C MET A 161 -7.78 -0.31 11.30
N GLY A 162 -8.22 -0.35 12.56
CA GLY A 162 -7.34 -0.28 13.73
C GLY A 162 -6.37 -1.47 13.79
N ILE A 163 -6.87 -2.69 13.56
CA ILE A 163 -6.02 -3.88 13.45
C ILE A 163 -5.02 -3.73 12.28
N LEU A 164 -5.49 -3.26 11.13
CA LEU A 164 -4.64 -3.04 9.96
C LEU A 164 -3.52 -2.03 10.26
N LEU A 165 -3.81 -0.97 11.00
CA LEU A 165 -2.82 0.01 11.42
C LEU A 165 -1.74 -0.62 12.31
N LEU A 166 -2.13 -1.43 13.28
CA LEU A 166 -1.18 -2.16 14.13
C LEU A 166 -0.29 -3.11 13.31
N LEU A 167 -0.89 -3.83 12.35
CA LEU A 167 -0.14 -4.71 11.45
C LEU A 167 0.82 -3.94 10.54
N LYS A 168 0.44 -2.76 10.04
CA LYS A 168 1.34 -1.87 9.26
C LYS A 168 2.54 -1.41 10.08
N VAL A 169 2.32 -1.02 11.33
CA VAL A 169 3.42 -0.63 12.24
C VAL A 169 4.33 -1.83 12.48
N ALA A 170 3.77 -3.00 12.80
CA ALA A 170 4.54 -4.22 12.99
C ALA A 170 5.34 -4.62 11.74
N PHE A 171 4.75 -4.44 10.56
CA PHE A 171 5.39 -4.67 9.27
C PHE A 171 6.57 -3.71 9.06
N ILE A 172 6.37 -2.40 9.22
CA ILE A 172 7.43 -1.40 9.02
C ILE A 172 8.62 -1.65 9.95
N VAL A 173 8.35 -1.90 11.24
CA VAL A 173 9.39 -2.16 12.24
C VAL A 173 10.16 -3.43 11.89
N SER A 174 9.45 -4.52 11.56
CA SER A 174 10.09 -5.79 11.19
C SER A 174 10.90 -5.67 9.90
N PHE A 175 10.36 -4.94 8.91
CA PHE A 175 11.00 -4.73 7.61
C PHE A 175 12.27 -3.89 7.75
N TYR A 176 12.22 -2.82 8.55
CA TYR A 176 13.38 -1.98 8.85
C TYR A 176 14.49 -2.75 9.55
N ASN A 177 14.14 -3.54 10.58
CA ASN A 177 15.10 -4.33 11.34
C ASN A 177 15.79 -5.39 10.46
N GLU A 178 15.04 -6.07 9.59
CA GLU A 178 15.64 -7.06 8.70
C GLU A 178 16.59 -6.43 7.69
N MET A 179 16.26 -5.23 7.20
CA MET A 179 17.17 -4.51 6.31
C MET A 179 18.46 -4.05 6.98
N ILE A 180 18.42 -3.57 8.22
CA ILE A 180 19.64 -3.20 8.96
C ILE A 180 20.54 -4.43 9.11
N ARG A 181 19.95 -5.55 9.58
CA ARG A 181 20.69 -6.81 9.77
C ARG A 181 21.31 -7.32 8.48
N HIS A 182 20.63 -7.16 7.34
CA HIS A 182 21.21 -7.55 6.06
C HIS A 182 22.39 -6.66 5.67
N ARG A 183 22.31 -5.35 5.91
CA ARG A 183 23.40 -4.41 5.64
C ARG A 183 24.66 -4.71 6.46
N GLU A 184 24.50 -5.08 7.73
CA GLU A 184 25.62 -5.46 8.61
C GLU A 184 26.33 -6.72 8.07
N ARG A 185 25.58 -7.76 7.70
CA ARG A 185 26.15 -8.99 7.13
C ARG A 185 26.93 -8.77 5.83
N VAL A 186 26.48 -7.85 4.98
CA VAL A 186 27.17 -7.51 3.72
C VAL A 186 28.40 -6.64 3.97
N ALA A 187 28.47 -5.91 5.08
CA ALA A 187 29.65 -5.11 5.45
C ALA A 187 30.77 -5.95 6.10
N GLU A 188 30.45 -7.15 6.59
CA GLU A 188 31.39 -8.11 7.18
C GLU A 188 31.98 -9.10 6.16
N GLN A 189 31.53 -9.05 4.89
CA GLN A 189 32.03 -9.85 3.76
C GLN A 189 32.91 -9.00 2.83
#